data_AF-A0A7C4UL63-F1
#
_entry.id   AF-A0A7C4UL63-F1
#
_cell.length_a   1.000
_cell.length_b   1.000
_cell.length_c   1.000
_cell.angle_alpha   90.00
_cell.angle_beta   90.00
_cell.angle_gamma   90.00
#
_symmetry.space_group_name_H-M   'P 1'
#
loop_
_entity.id
_entity.type
_entity.pdbx_description
1 polymer ?
#
loop_
_entity_poly.entity_id
_entity_poly.type
_entity_poly.pdbx_seq_one_letter_code
_entity_poly.pdbx_strand_id
1 'polypeptide(L)'
;MPTTSSADSQRPILADCVATYLQHWNQDLEFPWGGNVEIPADGELELLSTIERCSPVLESDLLPFRKSLTIHDAYSLVIFAVRMAILGARTNRSQTLVGGLLGLVIDDDILDWRDIVRALSIIDYCGSCLGIDFGRAIDRFLPLASMRRQQIIRDGYLGREPEMRAIDFMGFSAVGDDESMKFVRRY
;
A
#
# COMPACT_ATOMS: atom_id res chain seq x y z
N MET A 1 13.43 0.83 -47.61
CA MET A 1 12.23 0.38 -46.89
C MET A 1 12.58 0.34 -45.40
N PRO A 2 12.02 1.21 -44.55
CA PRO A 2 12.32 1.19 -43.13
C PRO A 2 11.52 0.07 -42.45
N THR A 3 12.23 -0.91 -41.91
CA THR A 3 11.68 -1.93 -41.03
C THR A 3 11.46 -1.32 -39.64
N THR A 4 10.29 -0.73 -39.41
CA THR A 4 9.80 -0.41 -38.08
C THR A 4 9.37 -1.71 -37.39
N SER A 5 10.34 -2.46 -36.90
CA SER A 5 10.10 -3.51 -35.91
C SER A 5 9.88 -2.82 -34.57
N SER A 6 8.64 -2.36 -34.33
CA SER A 6 8.23 -1.95 -32.98
C SER A 6 8.20 -3.21 -32.14
N ALA A 7 9.31 -3.49 -31.48
CA ALA A 7 9.28 -4.25 -30.24
C ALA A 7 8.49 -3.40 -29.24
N ASP A 8 7.16 -3.41 -29.38
CA ASP A 8 6.22 -3.15 -28.29
C ASP A 8 6.54 -4.22 -27.25
N SER A 9 7.56 -3.92 -26.48
CA SER A 9 7.93 -4.64 -25.28
C SER A 9 6.72 -4.46 -24.39
N GLN A 10 5.84 -5.47 -24.38
CA GLN A 10 4.61 -5.48 -23.61
C GLN A 10 4.95 -4.98 -22.21
N ARG A 11 4.56 -3.75 -21.90
CA ARG A 11 4.66 -3.25 -20.53
C ARG A 11 3.97 -4.30 -19.68
N PRO A 12 4.63 -4.84 -18.64
CA PRO A 12 3.96 -5.75 -17.73
C PRO A 12 2.68 -5.06 -17.27
N ILE A 13 1.55 -5.68 -17.55
CA ILE A 13 0.25 -5.07 -17.29
C ILE A 13 0.09 -5.14 -15.79
N LEU A 14 0.17 -4.00 -15.11
CA LEU A 14 0.02 -3.91 -13.65
C LEU A 14 -1.22 -4.68 -13.18
N ALA A 15 -2.32 -4.61 -13.93
CA ALA A 15 -3.55 -5.34 -13.65
C ALA A 15 -3.34 -6.86 -13.57
N ASP A 16 -2.51 -7.45 -14.43
CA ASP A 16 -2.22 -8.88 -14.40
C ASP A 16 -1.44 -9.25 -13.13
N CYS A 17 -0.41 -8.48 -12.77
CA CYS A 17 0.36 -8.74 -11.54
C CYS A 17 -0.49 -8.54 -10.28
N VAL A 18 -1.38 -7.55 -10.25
CA VAL A 18 -2.29 -7.40 -9.12
C VAL A 18 -3.28 -8.57 -9.06
N ALA A 19 -3.82 -9.00 -10.20
CA ALA A 19 -4.70 -10.17 -10.26
C ALA A 19 -3.98 -11.45 -9.82
N THR A 20 -2.73 -11.67 -10.26
CA THR A 20 -1.88 -12.78 -9.81
C THR A 20 -1.63 -12.70 -8.31
N TYR A 21 -1.29 -11.52 -7.78
CA TYR A 21 -1.12 -11.32 -6.34
C TYR A 21 -2.39 -11.74 -5.58
N LEU A 22 -3.56 -11.25 -5.99
CA LEU A 22 -4.83 -11.57 -5.35
C LEU A 22 -5.22 -13.05 -5.43
N GLN A 23 -4.90 -13.74 -6.54
CA GLN A 23 -5.17 -15.17 -6.70
C GLN A 23 -4.32 -16.04 -5.77
N HIS A 24 -3.09 -15.62 -5.48
CA HIS A 24 -2.17 -16.36 -4.62
C HIS A 24 -2.26 -15.91 -3.15
N TRP A 25 -2.92 -14.79 -2.89
CA TRP A 25 -3.13 -14.26 -1.55
C TRP A 25 -4.21 -15.05 -0.82
N ASN A 26 -3.79 -16.12 -0.14
CA ASN A 26 -4.67 -17.05 0.56
C ASN A 26 -4.43 -17.04 2.09
N GLN A 27 -4.12 -15.89 2.67
CA GLN A 27 -3.87 -15.81 4.10
C GLN A 27 -5.04 -15.15 4.82
N ASP A 28 -5.57 -15.84 5.84
CA ASP A 28 -6.41 -15.29 6.90
C ASP A 28 -5.60 -14.31 7.78
N LEU A 29 -5.03 -13.26 7.17
CA LEU A 29 -4.37 -12.21 7.92
C LEU A 29 -5.43 -11.30 8.53
N GLU A 30 -5.45 -11.22 9.85
CA GLU A 30 -6.29 -10.25 10.55
C GLU A 30 -5.86 -8.84 10.16
N PHE A 31 -6.77 -8.07 9.59
CA PHE A 31 -6.58 -6.66 9.30
C PHE A 31 -6.52 -5.83 10.60
N PRO A 32 -5.67 -4.78 10.69
CA PRO A 32 -4.65 -4.33 9.72
C PRO A 32 -3.28 -4.99 9.92
N TRP A 33 -3.21 -6.12 10.61
CA TRP A 33 -2.02 -6.50 11.39
C TRP A 33 -0.84 -6.97 10.55
N GLY A 34 -1.05 -7.44 9.33
CA GLY A 34 0.01 -8.06 8.54
C GLY A 34 0.70 -9.24 9.24
N GLY A 35 0.29 -9.65 10.45
CA GLY A 35 0.93 -10.68 11.27
C GLY A 35 2.41 -10.38 11.61
N ASN A 36 3.10 -11.35 12.23
CA ASN A 36 4.57 -11.36 12.23
C ASN A 36 5.04 -11.45 10.75
N VAL A 37 5.26 -10.31 10.09
CA VAL A 37 5.78 -10.25 8.72
C VAL A 37 7.27 -10.60 8.74
N GLU A 38 7.65 -11.85 8.94
CA GLU A 38 9.09 -12.19 8.95
C GLU A 38 9.69 -12.05 7.55
N ILE A 39 8.93 -12.38 6.50
CA ILE A 39 9.39 -12.38 5.10
C ILE A 39 8.22 -12.00 4.19
N PRO A 40 8.41 -11.11 3.19
CA PRO A 40 7.40 -10.88 2.16
C PRO A 40 7.15 -12.18 1.38
N ALA A 41 5.89 -12.47 1.07
CA ALA A 41 5.57 -13.57 0.18
C ALA A 41 6.09 -13.28 -1.23
N ASP A 42 6.41 -14.32 -2.01
CA ASP A 42 6.92 -14.15 -3.38
C ASP A 42 6.00 -13.26 -4.25
N GLY A 43 4.68 -13.40 -4.08
CA GLY A 43 3.70 -12.56 -4.77
C GLY A 43 3.74 -11.07 -4.36
N GLU A 44 4.11 -10.76 -3.12
CA GLU A 44 4.30 -9.37 -2.68
C GLU A 44 5.55 -8.76 -3.34
N LEU A 45 6.65 -9.52 -3.41
CA LEU A 45 7.88 -9.10 -4.07
C LEU A 45 7.67 -8.91 -5.57
N GLU A 46 6.95 -9.84 -6.21
CA GLU A 46 6.61 -9.73 -7.63
C GLU A 46 5.77 -8.49 -7.90
N LEU A 47 4.71 -8.27 -7.13
CA LEU A 47 3.86 -7.08 -7.26
C LEU A 47 4.66 -5.79 -7.06
N LEU A 48 5.47 -5.72 -5.99
CA LEU A 48 6.33 -4.57 -5.72
C LEU A 48 7.27 -4.27 -6.89
N SER A 49 7.96 -5.31 -7.40
CA SER A 49 8.88 -5.17 -8.54
C SER A 49 8.16 -4.71 -9.82
N THR A 50 6.92 -5.12 -10.02
CA THR A 50 6.11 -4.66 -11.15
C THR A 50 5.68 -3.22 -10.98
N ILE A 51 5.25 -2.81 -9.78
CA ILE A 51 4.90 -1.41 -9.49
C ILE A 51 6.09 -0.48 -9.78
N GLU A 52 7.29 -0.88 -9.36
CA GLU A 52 8.52 -0.12 -9.62
C GLU A 52 8.83 -0.01 -11.12
N ARG A 53 8.64 -1.10 -11.89
CA ARG A 53 8.88 -1.14 -13.35
C ARG A 53 7.80 -0.43 -14.17
N CYS A 54 6.56 -0.41 -13.70
CA CYS A 54 5.41 0.15 -14.42
C CYS A 54 5.22 1.66 -14.20
N SER A 55 6.11 2.33 -13.47
CA SER A 55 5.98 3.76 -13.22
C SER A 55 6.31 4.59 -14.48
N PRO A 56 5.45 5.56 -14.88
CA PRO A 56 4.24 6.01 -14.19
C PRO A 56 3.02 5.10 -14.47
N VAL A 57 2.31 4.75 -13.40
CA VAL A 57 0.99 4.10 -13.46
C VAL A 57 -0.05 5.16 -13.82
N LEU A 58 -0.94 4.87 -14.76
CA LEU A 58 -2.03 5.77 -15.14
C LEU A 58 -3.37 5.30 -14.56
N GLU A 59 -4.31 6.23 -14.39
CA GLU A 59 -5.67 5.90 -13.92
C GLU A 59 -6.35 4.89 -14.85
N SER A 60 -6.13 5.01 -16.17
CA SER A 60 -6.65 4.07 -17.18
C SER A 60 -6.23 2.62 -16.94
N ASP A 61 -5.07 2.40 -16.33
CA ASP A 61 -4.54 1.08 -16.04
C ASP A 61 -5.26 0.43 -14.86
N LEU A 62 -5.84 1.24 -13.96
CA LEU A 62 -6.50 0.80 -12.73
C LEU A 62 -8.03 0.69 -12.87
N LEU A 63 -8.64 1.45 -13.78
CA LEU A 63 -10.10 1.50 -13.94
C LEU A 63 -10.77 0.14 -14.18
N PRO A 64 -10.27 -0.75 -15.06
CA PRO A 64 -10.89 -2.05 -15.27
C PRO A 64 -10.84 -2.91 -14.00
N PHE A 65 -9.72 -2.81 -13.28
CA PHE A 65 -9.43 -3.60 -12.09
C PHE A 65 -10.31 -3.19 -10.90
N ARG A 66 -10.49 -1.88 -10.69
CA ARG A 66 -11.36 -1.34 -9.62
C ARG A 66 -12.76 -1.91 -9.61
N LYS A 67 -13.37 -2.03 -10.80
CA LYS A 67 -14.75 -2.50 -10.96
C LYS A 67 -14.91 -3.98 -10.64
N SER A 68 -13.83 -4.75 -10.68
CA SER A 68 -13.82 -6.18 -10.36
C SER A 68 -13.41 -6.50 -8.92
N LEU A 69 -12.95 -5.51 -8.15
CA LEU A 69 -12.49 -5.74 -6.79
C LEU A 69 -13.63 -6.15 -5.85
N THR A 70 -13.42 -7.24 -5.12
CA THR A 70 -14.24 -7.57 -3.96
C THR A 70 -13.75 -6.82 -2.73
N ILE A 71 -14.55 -6.82 -1.64
CA ILE A 71 -14.12 -6.29 -0.34
C ILE A 71 -12.88 -7.02 0.20
N HIS A 72 -12.78 -8.33 -0.05
CA HIS A 72 -11.63 -9.14 0.34
C HIS A 72 -10.37 -8.70 -0.41
N ASP A 73 -10.48 -8.48 -1.72
CA ASP A 73 -9.36 -8.01 -2.54
C ASP A 73 -8.88 -6.62 -2.10
N ALA A 74 -9.82 -5.71 -1.83
CA ALA A 74 -9.49 -4.38 -1.33
C ALA A 74 -8.73 -4.45 0.01
N TYR A 75 -9.17 -5.29 0.96
CA TYR A 75 -8.44 -5.51 2.21
C TYR A 75 -7.03 -6.09 1.95
N SER A 76 -6.91 -7.04 1.03
CA SER A 76 -5.63 -7.67 0.66
C SER A 76 -4.62 -6.66 0.13
N LEU A 77 -5.07 -5.64 -0.61
CA LEU A 77 -4.22 -4.55 -1.12
C LEU A 77 -3.80 -3.55 -0.03
N VAL A 78 -4.68 -3.25 0.93
CA VAL A 78 -4.30 -2.42 2.07
C VAL A 78 -3.34 -3.17 2.99
N ILE A 79 -3.56 -4.47 3.22
CA ILE A 79 -2.64 -5.32 3.99
C ILE A 79 -1.27 -5.35 3.32
N PHE A 80 -1.21 -5.52 1.99
CA PHE A 80 0.03 -5.39 1.22
C PHE A 80 0.75 -4.07 1.52
N ALA A 81 0.05 -2.94 1.45
CA ALA A 81 0.64 -1.63 1.71
C ALA A 81 1.22 -1.52 3.13
N VAL A 82 0.48 -1.99 4.14
CA VAL A 82 0.95 -2.02 5.54
C VAL A 82 2.18 -2.93 5.67
N ARG A 83 2.15 -4.13 5.10
CA ARG A 83 3.27 -5.09 5.16
C ARG A 83 4.52 -4.55 4.49
N MET A 84 4.40 -3.90 3.33
CA MET A 84 5.52 -3.26 2.65
C MET A 84 6.08 -2.07 3.44
N ALA A 85 5.24 -1.31 4.16
CA ALA A 85 5.71 -0.25 5.03
C ALA A 85 6.51 -0.79 6.23
N ILE A 86 6.00 -1.83 6.90
CA ILE A 86 6.69 -2.51 8.00
C ILE A 86 8.02 -3.09 7.52
N LEU A 87 8.00 -3.81 6.40
CA LEU A 87 9.20 -4.41 5.81
C LEU A 87 10.22 -3.34 5.40
N GLY A 88 9.76 -2.26 4.78
CA GLY A 88 10.60 -1.13 4.40
C GLY A 88 11.28 -0.51 5.62
N ALA A 89 10.55 -0.33 6.73
CA ALA A 89 11.12 0.16 7.97
C ALA A 89 12.15 -0.80 8.56
N ARG A 90 11.81 -2.10 8.67
CA ARG A 90 12.72 -3.13 9.21
C ARG A 90 14.02 -3.29 8.43
N THR A 91 13.93 -3.17 7.11
CA THR A 91 15.07 -3.38 6.20
C THR A 91 15.77 -2.08 5.79
N ASN A 92 15.32 -0.93 6.33
CA ASN A 92 15.78 0.40 5.94
C ASN A 92 15.71 0.66 4.42
N ARG A 93 14.62 0.22 3.77
CA ARG A 93 14.37 0.35 2.33
C ARG A 93 13.13 1.21 2.08
N SER A 94 13.34 2.52 1.93
CA SER A 94 12.27 3.48 1.62
C SER A 94 11.49 3.15 0.35
N GLN A 95 12.15 2.62 -0.67
CA GLN A 95 11.52 2.22 -1.94
C GLN A 95 10.44 1.15 -1.74
N THR A 96 10.68 0.20 -0.84
CA THR A 96 9.70 -0.86 -0.49
C THR A 96 8.42 -0.25 0.09
N LEU A 97 8.54 0.68 1.05
CA LEU A 97 7.39 1.38 1.61
C LEU A 97 6.64 2.17 0.53
N VAL A 98 7.37 2.96 -0.27
CA VAL A 98 6.80 3.83 -1.30
C VAL A 98 6.09 3.02 -2.38
N GLY A 99 6.65 1.89 -2.81
CA GLY A 99 6.00 0.99 -3.78
C GLY A 99 4.72 0.35 -3.23
N GLY A 100 4.67 0.07 -1.92
CA GLY A 100 3.48 -0.41 -1.23
C GLY A 100 2.31 0.58 -1.23
N LEU A 101 2.57 1.88 -1.30
CA LEU A 101 1.53 2.93 -1.22
C LEU A 101 0.49 2.84 -2.34
N LEU A 102 0.81 2.22 -3.47
CA LEU A 102 -0.16 1.99 -4.53
C LEU A 102 -1.33 1.12 -4.05
N GLY A 103 -1.07 0.14 -3.17
CA GLY A 103 -2.11 -0.71 -2.58
C GLY A 103 -3.19 0.06 -1.82
N LEU A 104 -2.86 1.23 -1.24
CA LEU A 104 -3.82 2.08 -0.52
C LEU A 104 -4.81 2.83 -1.41
N VAL A 105 -4.44 3.06 -2.67
CA VAL A 105 -5.19 3.93 -3.60
C VAL A 105 -5.88 3.16 -4.71
N ILE A 106 -5.58 1.87 -4.87
CA ILE A 106 -6.20 1.07 -5.91
C ILE A 106 -7.70 0.86 -5.64
N ASP A 107 -8.12 0.63 -4.40
CA ASP A 107 -9.54 0.37 -4.11
C ASP A 107 -10.43 1.62 -4.28
N ASP A 108 -11.64 1.41 -4.79
CA ASP A 108 -12.61 2.46 -5.12
C ASP A 108 -13.58 2.72 -3.97
N ASP A 109 -13.04 3.01 -2.77
CA ASP A 109 -13.84 3.31 -1.57
C ASP A 109 -14.73 2.13 -1.10
N ILE A 110 -14.25 0.91 -1.33
CA ILE A 110 -14.93 -0.32 -0.93
C ILE A 110 -14.84 -0.53 0.60
N LEU A 111 -13.75 -0.03 1.21
CA LEU A 111 -13.42 -0.24 2.61
C LEU A 111 -13.96 0.87 3.53
N ASP A 112 -14.25 0.52 4.79
CA ASP A 112 -14.60 1.50 5.81
C ASP A 112 -13.43 2.48 6.02
N TRP A 113 -13.72 3.77 5.97
CA TRP A 113 -12.72 4.82 6.10
C TRP A 113 -11.93 4.75 7.42
N ARG A 114 -12.52 4.21 8.50
CA ARG A 114 -11.86 4.03 9.79
C ARG A 114 -10.70 3.04 9.70
N ASP A 115 -10.90 1.99 8.91
CA ASP A 115 -9.89 0.96 8.70
C ASP A 115 -8.73 1.50 7.85
N ILE A 116 -9.03 2.32 6.85
CA ILE A 116 -8.03 3.04 6.06
C ILE A 116 -7.20 3.99 6.94
N VAL A 117 -7.86 4.79 7.78
CA VAL A 117 -7.19 5.72 8.70
C VAL A 117 -6.24 4.98 9.66
N ARG A 118 -6.64 3.81 10.16
CA ARG A 118 -5.77 2.97 11.00
C ARG A 118 -4.55 2.46 10.22
N ALA A 119 -4.76 1.94 9.02
CA ALA A 119 -3.67 1.48 8.16
C ALA A 119 -2.69 2.62 7.83
N LEU A 120 -3.20 3.81 7.51
CA LEU A 120 -2.39 5.01 7.24
C LEU A 120 -1.50 5.37 8.43
N SER A 121 -1.99 5.25 9.68
CA SER A 121 -1.18 5.55 10.86
C SER A 121 0.04 4.64 11.01
N ILE A 122 -0.12 3.35 10.70
CA ILE A 122 0.99 2.38 10.74
C ILE A 122 2.02 2.74 9.66
N ILE A 123 1.54 3.06 8.45
CA ILE A 123 2.40 3.38 7.31
C ILE A 123 3.15 4.70 7.53
N ASP A 124 2.48 5.73 8.06
CA ASP A 124 3.08 7.03 8.42
C ASP A 124 4.15 6.86 9.50
N TYR A 125 3.86 6.07 10.54
CA TYR A 125 4.88 5.72 11.55
C TYR A 125 6.10 5.05 10.92
N CYS A 126 5.90 4.02 10.08
CA CYS A 126 7.00 3.36 9.37
C CYS A 126 7.77 4.34 8.47
N GLY A 127 7.08 5.28 7.81
CA GLY A 127 7.68 6.35 7.04
C GLY A 127 8.57 7.25 7.91
N SER A 128 8.08 7.62 9.10
CA SER A 128 8.83 8.46 10.05
C SER A 128 10.11 7.78 10.54
N CYS A 129 10.09 6.47 10.79
CA CYS A 129 11.28 5.68 11.14
C CYS A 129 12.36 5.72 10.03
N LEU A 130 11.94 5.90 8.78
CA LEU A 130 12.81 6.02 7.61
C LEU A 130 13.14 7.48 7.23
N GLY A 131 12.65 8.47 7.99
CA GLY A 131 12.79 9.89 7.66
C GLY A 131 12.02 10.32 6.41
N ILE A 132 10.97 9.59 6.03
CA ILE A 132 10.11 9.88 4.88
C ILE A 132 8.98 10.82 5.31
N ASP A 133 8.78 11.91 4.56
CA ASP A 133 7.55 12.71 4.63
C ASP A 133 6.42 11.94 3.93
N PHE A 134 5.58 11.28 4.74
CA PHE A 134 4.49 10.44 4.24
C PHE A 134 3.51 11.21 3.34
N GLY A 135 3.20 12.46 3.68
CA GLY A 135 2.29 13.30 2.89
C GLY A 135 2.83 13.52 1.47
N ARG A 136 4.11 13.86 1.35
CA ARG A 136 4.77 14.00 0.03
C ARG A 136 4.88 12.66 -0.72
N ALA A 137 5.10 11.56 0.00
CA ALA A 137 5.21 10.25 -0.62
C ALA A 137 3.87 9.78 -1.22
N ILE A 138 2.76 9.97 -0.49
CA ILE A 138 1.43 9.55 -0.95
C ILE A 138 0.87 10.47 -2.03
N ASP A 139 1.26 11.75 -2.07
CA ASP A 139 0.85 12.70 -3.11
C ASP A 139 1.15 12.22 -4.54
N ARG A 140 2.19 11.38 -4.72
CA ARG A 140 2.49 10.74 -6.02
C ARG A 140 1.38 9.80 -6.50
N PHE A 141 0.70 9.14 -5.57
CA PHE A 141 -0.31 8.10 -5.84
C PHE A 141 -1.74 8.60 -5.67
N LEU A 142 -1.96 9.68 -4.92
CA LEU A 142 -3.28 10.25 -4.69
C LEU A 142 -4.09 10.57 -5.96
N PRO A 143 -3.50 11.11 -7.05
CA PRO A 143 -4.23 11.35 -8.29
C PRO A 143 -4.82 10.08 -8.92
N LEU A 144 -4.26 8.91 -8.58
CA LEU A 144 -4.79 7.64 -9.04
C LEU A 144 -6.04 7.27 -8.24
N ALA A 145 -6.14 7.63 -6.96
CA ALA A 145 -7.22 7.21 -6.06
C ALA A 145 -8.58 7.82 -6.45
N SER A 146 -9.68 7.16 -6.04
CA SER A 146 -11.01 7.74 -6.15
C SER A 146 -11.12 9.05 -5.37
N MET A 147 -12.02 9.96 -5.79
CA MET A 147 -12.19 11.26 -5.14
C MET A 147 -12.46 11.13 -3.64
N ARG A 148 -13.28 10.15 -3.25
CA ARG A 148 -13.58 9.87 -1.84
C ARG A 148 -12.35 9.34 -1.10
N ARG A 149 -11.55 8.45 -1.69
CA ARG A 149 -10.30 8.00 -1.09
C ARG A 149 -9.29 9.15 -0.92
N GLN A 150 -9.21 10.06 -1.90
CA GLN A 150 -8.39 11.26 -1.77
C GLN A 150 -8.83 12.12 -0.58
N GLN A 151 -10.12 12.34 -0.38
CA GLN A 151 -10.67 13.08 0.77
C GLN A 151 -10.37 12.38 2.09
N ILE A 152 -10.54 11.05 2.16
CA ILE A 152 -10.20 10.26 3.37
C ILE A 152 -8.72 10.43 3.73
N ILE A 153 -7.81 10.42 2.74
CA ILE A 153 -6.37 10.57 3.01
C ILE A 153 -6.03 12.02 3.34
N ARG A 154 -6.44 12.99 2.51
CA ARG A 154 -6.06 14.41 2.67
C ARG A 154 -6.77 15.05 3.85
N ASP A 155 -8.09 15.07 3.83
CA ASP A 155 -8.89 15.79 4.83
C ASP A 155 -9.10 14.92 6.07
N GLY A 156 -9.26 13.61 5.85
CA GLY A 156 -9.54 12.65 6.90
C GLY A 156 -8.32 12.26 7.73
N TYR A 157 -7.15 12.05 7.14
CA TYR A 157 -5.94 11.62 7.85
C TYR A 157 -4.89 12.74 7.94
N LEU A 158 -4.36 13.23 6.81
CA LEU A 158 -3.28 14.23 6.77
C LEU A 158 -3.70 15.58 7.35
N GLY A 159 -4.99 15.92 7.30
CA GLY A 159 -5.56 17.13 7.89
C GLY A 159 -5.67 17.11 9.42
N ARG A 160 -5.35 15.98 10.07
CA ARG A 160 -5.33 15.88 11.53
C ARG A 160 -4.02 16.38 12.12
N GLU A 161 -4.11 16.87 13.35
CA GLU A 161 -2.94 17.18 14.17
C GLU A 161 -2.03 15.95 14.32
N PRO A 162 -0.69 16.13 14.39
CA PRO A 162 0.25 15.00 14.48
C PRO A 162 -0.07 14.00 15.60
N GLU A 163 -0.53 14.47 16.76
CA GLU A 163 -0.88 13.61 17.91
C GLU A 163 -2.08 12.72 17.60
N MET A 164 -3.03 13.21 16.80
CA MET A 164 -4.20 12.44 16.36
C MET A 164 -3.88 11.46 15.23
N ARG A 165 -2.73 11.62 14.57
CA ARG A 165 -2.21 10.68 13.57
C ARG A 165 -1.33 9.58 14.17
N ALA A 166 -0.85 9.78 15.39
CA ALA A 166 0.01 8.83 16.08
C ALA A 166 -0.65 7.44 16.19
N ILE A 167 0.16 6.39 15.98
CA ILE A 167 -0.30 4.98 16.05
C ILE A 167 -0.99 4.66 17.39
N ASP A 168 -0.51 5.25 18.49
CA ASP A 168 -1.07 5.05 19.82
C ASP A 168 -2.49 5.62 19.93
N PHE A 169 -2.76 6.78 19.31
CA PHE A 169 -4.09 7.36 19.25
C PHE A 169 -5.05 6.52 18.40
N MET A 170 -4.53 5.84 17.38
CA MET A 170 -5.30 4.91 16.55
C MET A 170 -5.50 3.53 17.19
N GLY A 171 -5.02 3.32 18.43
CA GLY A 171 -5.17 2.08 19.17
C GLY A 171 -4.13 1.02 18.82
N PHE A 172 -2.94 1.41 18.39
CA PHE A 172 -1.83 0.49 18.09
C PHE A 172 -0.61 0.76 18.97
N SER A 173 0.36 -0.14 18.90
CA SER A 173 1.70 0.05 19.45
C SER A 173 2.71 -0.68 18.61
N ALA A 174 3.81 -0.02 18.30
CA ALA A 174 5.00 -0.70 17.83
C ALA A 174 5.63 -1.50 18.99
N VAL A 175 5.94 -2.76 18.76
CA VAL A 175 6.67 -3.64 19.67
C VAL A 175 7.77 -4.37 18.89
N GLY A 176 8.85 -4.73 19.58
CA GLY A 176 10.07 -5.23 18.94
C GLY A 176 11.10 -4.11 18.72
N ASP A 177 12.25 -4.49 18.18
CA ASP A 177 13.33 -3.61 17.73
C ASP A 177 13.22 -3.36 16.21
N ASP A 178 14.20 -2.68 15.63
CA ASP A 178 14.21 -2.31 14.20
C ASP A 178 13.93 -3.52 13.29
N GLU A 179 14.59 -4.67 13.51
CA GLU A 179 14.44 -5.85 12.64
C GLU A 179 13.16 -6.66 12.93
N SER A 180 12.65 -6.61 14.16
CA SER A 180 11.47 -7.39 14.60
C SER A 180 10.19 -6.56 14.76
N MET A 181 10.22 -5.27 14.40
CA MET A 181 9.15 -4.29 14.64
C MET A 181 7.80 -4.78 14.13
N LYS A 182 6.81 -4.92 15.01
CA LYS A 182 5.43 -5.29 14.67
C LYS A 182 4.44 -4.41 15.41
N PHE A 183 3.17 -4.46 15.00
CA PHE A 183 2.12 -3.64 15.59
C PHE A 183 1.11 -4.51 16.34
N VAL A 184 0.80 -4.14 17.57
CA VAL A 184 -0.22 -4.80 18.40
C VAL A 184 -1.36 -3.83 18.67
N ARG A 185 -2.60 -4.33 18.67
CA ARG A 185 -3.78 -3.53 19.00
C ARG A 185 -3.88 -3.32 20.51
N ARG A 186 -4.06 -2.07 20.92
CA ARG A 186 -4.48 -1.69 22.28
C ARG A 186 -6.01 -1.62 22.26
N TYR A 187 -6.65 -2.66 22.79
CA TYR A 187 -8.11 -2.76 23.10
C TYR A 187 -9.08 -3.03 21.94
#